data_AF-A0A0M3JKC6-F1
#
_entry.id   AF-A0A0M3JKC6-F1
#
_cell.length_a   1.000
_cell.length_b   1.000
_cell.length_c   1.000
_cell.angle_alpha   90.00
_cell.angle_beta   90.00
_cell.angle_gamma   90.00
#
_symmetry.space_group_name_H-M   'P 1'
#
loop_
_entity.id
_entity.type
_entity.pdbx_description
1 polymer ?
#
loop_
_entity_poly.entity_id
_entity_poly.type
_entity_poly.pdbx_seq_one_letter_code
_entity_poly.pdbx_strand_id
1 'polypeptide(L)'
;MRLKRELDLFANVVHIRTFDGIKTRHNKKLDFIIVREQTEGEYSSLEHELVPGVIECLKIMTRTKCDRIAKFAFDYATKHGRRKVTAVHKANIMKLGDGLFLNSCREVRF
;
A
#
# COMPACT_ATOMS: atom_id res chain seq x y z
N MET A 1 5.76 -9.93 11.04
CA MET A 1 6.57 -9.71 9.81
C MET A 1 7.29 -10.96 9.31
N ARG A 2 7.90 -11.77 10.20
CA ARG A 2 8.66 -12.98 9.83
C ARG A 2 7.97 -13.89 8.79
N LEU A 3 6.78 -14.40 9.10
CA LEU A 3 6.03 -15.28 8.17
C LEU A 3 5.77 -14.64 6.79
N LYS A 4 5.45 -13.33 6.77
CA LYS A 4 5.18 -12.60 5.52
C LYS A 4 6.42 -12.47 4.65
N ARG A 5 7.60 -12.32 5.25
CA ARG A 5 8.89 -12.25 4.54
C ARG A 5 9.32 -13.63 4.05
N GLU A 6 9.24 -14.65 4.90
CA GLU A 6 9.62 -16.03 4.57
C GLU A 6 8.80 -16.61 3.41
N LEU A 7 7.51 -16.27 3.35
CA LEU A 7 6.60 -16.73 2.29
C LEU A 7 6.41 -15.72 1.14
N ASP A 8 7.17 -14.62 1.14
CA ASP A 8 7.04 -13.52 0.17
C ASP A 8 5.58 -13.04 -0.06
N LEU A 9 4.82 -12.93 1.04
CA LEU A 9 3.45 -12.45 1.03
C LEU A 9 3.43 -10.91 0.94
N PHE A 10 3.74 -10.37 -0.23
CA PHE A 10 3.99 -8.94 -0.41
C PHE A 10 2.73 -8.07 -0.48
N ALA A 11 1.60 -8.61 -0.95
CA ALA A 11 0.34 -7.88 -1.10
C ALA A 11 -0.69 -8.34 -0.06
N ASN A 12 -1.18 -7.40 0.75
CA ASN A 12 -2.35 -7.62 1.59
C ASN A 12 -3.59 -7.07 0.87
N VAL A 13 -4.60 -7.92 0.68
CA VAL A 13 -5.86 -7.56 0.03
C VAL A 13 -6.97 -7.59 1.07
N VAL A 14 -7.66 -6.47 1.24
CA VAL A 14 -8.79 -6.33 2.17
C VAL A 14 -10.00 -5.88 1.39
N HIS A 15 -11.05 -6.70 1.37
CA HIS A 15 -12.32 -6.34 0.77
C HIS A 15 -13.24 -5.74 1.82
N ILE A 16 -13.62 -4.48 1.62
CA ILE A 16 -14.54 -3.76 2.49
C ILE A 16 -15.88 -3.68 1.76
N ARG A 17 -16.88 -4.39 2.30
CA ARG A 17 -18.24 -4.40 1.76
C ARG A 17 -19.27 -4.24 2.87
N THR A 18 -20.36 -3.55 2.55
CA THR A 18 -21.56 -3.57 3.39
C THR A 18 -22.25 -4.92 3.26
N PHE A 19 -22.71 -5.47 4.38
CA PHE A 19 -23.55 -6.66 4.41
C PHE A 19 -25.00 -6.27 4.63
N ASP A 20 -25.90 -6.91 3.89
CA ASP A 20 -27.33 -6.68 4.06
C ASP A 20 -27.75 -7.16 5.47
N GLY A 21 -28.59 -6.38 6.14
CA GLY A 21 -29.01 -6.64 7.52
C GLY A 21 -28.11 -6.08 8.62
N ILE A 22 -26.88 -5.62 8.30
CA ILE A 22 -25.98 -5.01 9.28
C ILE A 22 -26.05 -3.49 9.18
N LYS A 23 -26.63 -2.84 10.20
CA LYS A 23 -26.70 -1.38 10.28
C LYS A 23 -25.35 -0.82 10.74
N THR A 24 -24.74 0.04 9.92
CA THR A 24 -23.53 0.79 10.28
C THR A 24 -23.83 2.29 10.29
N ARG A 25 -22.92 3.10 10.84
CA ARG A 25 -23.02 4.57 10.76
C ARG A 25 -23.00 5.08 9.31
N HIS A 26 -22.47 4.30 8.38
CA HIS A 26 -22.40 4.67 6.98
C HIS A 26 -23.71 4.31 6.29
N ASN A 27 -24.50 5.32 5.91
CA ASN A 27 -25.82 5.19 5.27
C ASN A 27 -25.75 4.82 3.77
N LYS A 28 -24.59 4.37 3.27
CA LYS A 28 -24.38 4.04 1.85
C LYS A 28 -23.75 2.66 1.75
N LYS A 29 -24.09 1.91 0.69
CA LYS A 29 -23.42 0.65 0.37
C LYS A 29 -21.95 0.95 0.02
N LEU A 30 -21.04 0.32 0.75
CA LEU A 30 -19.61 0.34 0.50
C LEU A 30 -19.23 -0.93 -0.24
N ASP A 31 -18.39 -0.81 -1.25
CA ASP A 31 -17.73 -1.92 -1.94
C ASP A 31 -16.42 -1.43 -2.55
N PHE A 32 -15.32 -1.64 -1.83
CA PHE A 32 -14.00 -1.29 -2.30
C PHE A 32 -12.94 -2.20 -1.71
N ILE A 33 -11.77 -2.20 -2.33
CA ILE A 33 -10.67 -3.11 -2.00
C ILE A 33 -9.44 -2.27 -1.70
N ILE A 34 -8.79 -2.58 -0.59
CA ILE A 34 -7.49 -2.03 -0.24
C ILE A 34 -6.44 -3.09 -0.60
N VAL A 35 -5.53 -2.70 -1.48
CA VAL A 35 -4.30 -3.46 -1.77
C VAL A 35 -3.15 -2.71 -1.11
N ARG A 36 -2.45 -3.38 -0.20
CA ARG A 36 -1.41 -2.78 0.62
C ARG A 36 -0.09 -3.55 0.49
N GLU A 37 0.98 -2.83 0.18
CA GLU A 37 2.36 -3.32 0.34
C GLU A 37 2.65 -3.52 1.83
N GLN A 38 3.21 -4.67 2.20
CA GLN A 38 3.42 -5.04 3.60
C GLN A 38 4.82 -5.58 3.93
N THR A 39 5.79 -5.40 3.04
CA THR A 39 7.17 -5.88 3.25
C THR A 39 8.15 -4.77 3.57
N GLU A 40 7.85 -3.53 3.20
CA GLU A 40 8.68 -2.34 3.44
C GLU A 40 7.85 -1.14 3.89
N GLY A 41 8.30 0.08 3.57
CA GLY A 41 7.76 1.33 4.05
C GLY A 41 8.20 1.64 5.47
N GLU A 42 7.27 2.14 6.27
CA GLU A 42 7.44 2.47 7.68
C GLU A 42 7.64 1.23 8.57
N TYR A 43 7.32 0.04 8.04
CA TYR A 43 7.46 -1.22 8.77
C TYR A 43 8.80 -1.93 8.54
N SER A 44 9.78 -1.20 8.02
CA SER A 44 11.18 -1.64 7.95
C SER A 44 11.74 -1.91 9.35
N SER A 45 11.22 -1.24 10.39
CA SER A 45 11.74 -1.24 11.77
C SER A 45 13.22 -0.84 11.84
N LEU A 46 13.63 0.05 10.92
CA LEU A 46 14.96 0.63 10.89
C LEU A 46 14.90 2.00 11.57
N GLU A 47 15.35 2.04 12.80
CA GLU A 47 15.32 3.22 13.66
C GLU A 47 16.66 3.37 14.34
N HIS A 48 17.08 4.61 14.58
CA HIS A 48 18.28 4.89 15.37
C HIS A 48 18.12 6.19 16.14
N GLU A 49 18.83 6.30 17.26
CA GLU A 49 18.94 7.53 18.04
C GLU A 49 20.22 8.24 17.61
N LEU A 50 20.08 9.40 16.95
CA LEU A 50 21.24 10.15 16.44
C LEU A 50 22.01 10.81 17.59
N VAL A 51 21.27 11.39 18.52
CA VAL A 51 21.73 11.95 19.80
C VAL A 51 20.65 11.70 20.85
N PRO A 52 20.96 11.74 22.17
CA PRO A 52 19.96 11.49 23.20
C PRO A 52 18.66 12.31 23.02
N GLY A 53 17.54 11.63 22.83
CA GLY A 53 16.21 12.20 22.61
C GLY A 53 15.84 12.49 21.15
N VAL A 54 16.72 12.22 20.18
CA VAL A 54 16.46 12.45 18.74
C VAL A 54 16.43 11.12 18.00
N ILE A 55 15.22 10.65 17.69
CA ILE A 55 14.97 9.37 17.02
C ILE A 55 14.68 9.59 15.55
N GLU A 56 15.42 8.90 14.69
CA GLU A 56 15.16 8.84 13.25
C GLU A 56 14.52 7.49 12.88
N CYS A 57 13.39 7.55 12.18
CA CYS A 57 12.69 6.39 11.63
C CYS A 57 12.85 6.36 10.11
N LEU A 58 13.45 5.30 9.57
CA LEU A 58 13.71 5.17 8.13
C LEU A 58 12.54 4.48 7.42
N LYS A 59 11.82 5.24 6.60
CA LYS A 59 10.88 4.69 5.63
C LYS A 59 11.63 4.17 4.41
N ILE A 60 11.59 2.85 4.20
CA ILE A 60 12.28 2.20 3.07
C ILE A 60 11.31 1.96 1.92
N MET A 61 11.57 2.55 0.76
CA MET A 61 10.77 2.35 -0.45
C MET A 61 11.72 1.95 -1.59
N THR A 62 11.41 0.86 -2.27
CA THR A 62 12.22 0.34 -3.38
C THR A 62 11.39 0.31 -4.66
N ARG A 63 12.03 0.62 -5.79
CA ARG A 63 11.39 0.63 -7.10
C ARG A 63 10.75 -0.72 -7.42
N THR A 64 11.51 -1.80 -7.21
CA THR A 64 11.07 -3.17 -7.46
C THR A 64 9.76 -3.52 -6.76
N LYS A 65 9.61 -3.17 -5.48
CA LYS A 65 8.39 -3.50 -4.73
C LYS A 65 7.25 -2.55 -5.01
N CYS A 66 7.54 -1.27 -5.28
CA CYS A 66 6.54 -0.31 -5.76
C CYS A 66 5.93 -0.75 -7.09
N ASP A 67 6.75 -1.13 -8.07
CA ASP A 67 6.28 -1.64 -9.36
C ASP A 67 5.47 -2.94 -9.18
N ARG A 68 5.95 -3.85 -8.34
CA ARG A 68 5.30 -5.14 -8.07
C ARG A 68 3.91 -4.97 -7.46
N ILE A 69 3.76 -4.13 -6.43
CA ILE A 69 2.45 -3.91 -5.80
C ILE A 69 1.50 -3.15 -6.72
N ALA A 70 2.01 -2.19 -7.49
CA ALA A 70 1.21 -1.46 -8.48
C ALA A 70 0.68 -2.42 -9.54
N LYS A 71 1.55 -3.22 -10.17
CA LYS A 71 1.14 -4.25 -11.13
C LYS A 71 0.10 -5.20 -10.55
N PHE A 72 0.34 -5.71 -9.35
CA PHE A 72 -0.63 -6.58 -8.67
C PHE A 72 -1.99 -5.90 -8.52
N ALA A 73 -2.03 -4.62 -8.11
CA ALA A 73 -3.29 -3.89 -7.92
C ALA A 73 -4.06 -3.71 -9.24
N PHE A 74 -3.37 -3.42 -10.34
CA PHE A 74 -3.98 -3.31 -11.67
C PHE A 74 -4.45 -4.66 -12.21
N ASP A 75 -3.62 -5.70 -12.13
CA ASP A 75 -4.01 -7.06 -12.53
C ASP A 75 -5.22 -7.56 -11.73
N TYR A 76 -5.23 -7.29 -10.42
CA TYR A 76 -6.35 -7.61 -9.53
C TYR A 76 -7.61 -6.85 -9.95
N ALA A 77 -7.50 -5.56 -10.25
CA ALA A 77 -8.62 -4.75 -10.69
C ALA A 77 -9.22 -5.29 -12.00
N THR A 78 -8.39 -5.58 -13.00
CA THR A 78 -8.81 -6.17 -14.28
C THR A 78 -9.50 -7.50 -14.08
N LYS A 79 -8.90 -8.42 -13.31
CA LYS A 79 -9.46 -9.76 -13.04
C LYS A 79 -10.82 -9.72 -12.35
N HIS A 80 -11.08 -8.71 -11.52
CA HIS A 80 -12.32 -8.57 -10.75
C HIS A 80 -13.26 -7.49 -11.31
N GLY A 81 -13.07 -7.05 -12.57
CA GLY A 81 -13.95 -6.10 -13.23
C GLY A 81 -14.00 -4.70 -12.59
N ARG A 82 -12.95 -4.30 -11.85
CA ARG A 82 -12.84 -2.97 -11.25
C ARG A 82 -12.28 -1.98 -12.27
N ARG A 83 -12.97 -0.86 -12.46
CA ARG A 83 -12.65 0.14 -13.49
C ARG A 83 -11.72 1.26 -13.04
N LYS A 84 -11.38 1.32 -11.76
CA LYS A 84 -10.58 2.40 -11.18
C LYS A 84 -9.64 1.84 -10.11
N VAL A 85 -8.37 2.19 -10.23
CA VAL A 85 -7.35 2.05 -9.18
C VAL A 85 -6.96 3.45 -8.72
N THR A 86 -6.85 3.65 -7.40
CA THR A 86 -6.44 4.93 -6.83
C THR A 86 -5.18 4.70 -6.00
N ALA A 87 -4.06 5.30 -6.40
CA ALA A 87 -2.83 5.30 -5.62
C ALA A 87 -2.95 6.33 -4.50
N VAL A 88 -2.84 5.89 -3.24
CA VAL A 88 -2.88 6.76 -2.07
C VAL A 88 -1.45 7.07 -1.64
N HIS A 89 -1.10 8.35 -1.54
CA HIS A 89 0.26 8.79 -1.26
C HIS A 89 0.28 10.18 -0.58
N LYS A 90 1.46 10.55 -0.08
CA LYS A 90 1.81 11.87 0.47
C LYS A 90 3.07 12.45 -0.19
N ALA A 91 3.25 12.17 -1.48
CA ALA A 91 4.34 12.69 -2.32
C ALA A 91 4.49 14.23 -2.33
N ASN A 92 3.50 14.99 -1.86
CA ASN A 92 3.64 16.43 -1.66
C ASN A 92 4.62 16.80 -0.53
N ILE A 93 4.77 15.92 0.48
CA ILE A 93 5.72 16.05 1.59
C ILE A 93 6.88 15.08 1.39
N MET A 94 6.58 13.79 1.22
CA MET A 94 7.56 12.72 1.02
C MET A 94 7.93 12.59 -0.46
N LYS A 95 8.63 13.61 -0.98
CA LYS A 95 8.90 13.76 -2.43
C LYS A 95 9.65 12.57 -3.04
N LEU A 96 10.58 11.96 -2.31
CA LEU A 96 11.38 10.84 -2.83
C LEU A 96 10.69 9.49 -2.60
N GLY A 97 10.35 9.14 -1.35
CA GLY A 97 9.75 7.84 -1.03
C GLY A 97 8.37 7.63 -1.65
N ASP A 98 7.42 8.52 -1.37
CA ASP A 98 6.07 8.43 -1.94
C ASP A 98 6.02 8.88 -3.40
N GLY A 99 6.96 9.74 -3.82
CA GLY A 99 7.12 10.07 -5.23
C GLY A 99 7.55 8.86 -6.06
N LEU A 100 8.48 8.04 -5.56
CA LEU A 100 8.86 6.78 -6.20
C LEU A 100 7.66 5.84 -6.37
N PHE A 101 6.85 5.68 -5.32
CA PHE A 101 5.63 4.87 -5.38
C PHE A 101 4.63 5.43 -6.40
N LEU A 102 4.34 6.73 -6.36
CA LEU A 102 3.43 7.38 -7.30
C LEU A 102 3.88 7.24 -8.75
N ASN A 103 5.18 7.41 -9.01
CA ASN A 103 5.74 7.26 -10.36
C ASN A 103 5.64 5.81 -10.83
N SER A 104 5.95 4.84 -9.95
CA SER A 104 5.77 3.41 -10.24
C SER A 104 4.32 3.10 -10.64
N CYS A 105 3.33 3.60 -9.88
CA CYS A 105 1.90 3.44 -10.22
C CYS A 105 1.50 4.07 -11.56
N ARG A 106 2.17 5.14 -12.00
CA ARG A 106 1.90 5.81 -13.29
C ARG A 106 2.57 5.12 -14.46
N GLU A 107 3.75 4.56 -14.24
CA GLU A 107 4.60 3.96 -15.27
C GLU A 107 4.27 2.49 -15.55
N VAL A 108 3.65 1.79 -14.59
CA VAL A 108 3.16 0.43 -14.81
C VAL A 108 2.19 0.43 -15.99
N ARG A 109 2.54 -0.30 -17.04
CA ARG A 109 1.72 -0.50 -18.24
C ARG A 109 0.85 -1.76 -18.05
N PHE A 110 -0.42 -1.66 -18.45
CA PHE A 110 -1.43 -2.73 -18.37
C PHE A 110 -1.70 -3.30 -19.76
#